data_AF-A0A9D2MD54-F1
#
_entry.id   AF-A0A9D2MD54-F1
#
_cell.length_a   1.000
_cell.length_b   1.000
_cell.length_c   1.000
_cell.angle_alpha   90.00
_cell.angle_beta   90.00
_cell.angle_gamma   90.00
#
_symmetry.space_group_name_H-M   'P 1'
#
loop_
_entity.id
_entity.type
_entity.pdbx_description
1 polymer ?
#
loop_
_entity_poly.entity_id
_entity_poly.type
_entity_poly.pdbx_seq_one_letter_code
_entity_poly.pdbx_strand_id
1 'polypeptide(L)'
;MPCVPCILALTAQTHCQKQEVHNVKEYGYIRVSTREQNEDRQLVAMLLAGVGLENIYTDKQSGKDFERPQYKKLVRRLKREDLLYIKSIDRLGRNYQEVQEQWRLLTKEKGVDIVVLDMPLLDTRRGRDLMGTFLADIVLQVLSFVAENERTNIRQRQAEGIAAAQARGIRFGRESIPVPENFGSICMAWSSKELSLNQAAMASGLPRSTFYQKAQKYLRRQEAMASMGPVKANDTFAPLDSLDALDAFRPLETPGLAAPDGDDDPADP
;
A
#
# COMPACT_ATOMS: atom_id res chain seq x y z
N MET A 1 -2.47 -85.41 7.90
CA MET A 1 -3.20 -84.22 7.45
C MET A 1 -4.02 -83.71 8.61
N PRO A 2 -3.69 -82.55 9.20
CA PRO A 2 -4.48 -82.00 10.29
C PRO A 2 -5.77 -81.38 9.74
N CYS A 3 -6.83 -81.50 10.53
CA CYS A 3 -8.19 -81.14 10.18
C CYS A 3 -8.36 -79.62 10.03
N VAL A 4 -9.27 -79.23 9.15
CA VAL A 4 -9.60 -77.85 8.74
C VAL A 4 -10.06 -76.86 9.84
N PRO A 5 -10.36 -77.20 11.12
CA PRO A 5 -10.76 -76.17 12.10
C PRO A 5 -9.63 -75.42 12.84
N CYS A 6 -8.34 -75.61 12.52
CA CYS A 6 -7.24 -74.98 13.29
C CYS A 6 -6.60 -73.72 12.65
N ILE A 7 -6.93 -73.35 11.42
CA ILE A 7 -6.30 -72.20 10.73
C ILE A 7 -7.00 -70.86 11.06
N LEU A 8 -8.16 -70.88 11.72
CA LEU A 8 -8.98 -69.68 12.01
C LEU A 8 -8.78 -69.08 13.41
N ALA A 9 -7.70 -69.42 14.13
CA ALA A 9 -7.44 -68.92 15.49
C ALA A 9 -6.20 -68.03 15.63
N LEU A 10 -5.63 -67.52 14.53
CA LEU A 10 -4.36 -66.76 14.57
C LEU A 10 -4.36 -65.40 13.85
N THR A 11 -5.50 -64.88 13.42
CA THR A 11 -5.56 -63.53 12.81
C THR A 11 -6.58 -62.60 13.48
N ALA A 12 -6.87 -62.81 14.77
CA ALA A 12 -7.54 -61.83 15.62
C ALA A 12 -6.52 -60.89 16.31
N GLN A 13 -5.61 -60.32 15.53
CA GLN A 13 -4.98 -59.04 15.85
C GLN A 13 -5.48 -58.05 14.82
N THR A 14 -6.77 -57.73 14.92
CA THR A 14 -7.29 -56.45 14.43
C THR A 14 -6.48 -55.38 15.14
N HIS A 15 -5.48 -54.88 14.42
CA HIS A 15 -4.81 -53.62 14.67
C HIS A 15 -5.91 -52.57 14.84
N CYS A 16 -6.25 -52.28 16.09
CA CYS A 16 -7.08 -51.16 16.47
C CYS A 16 -6.24 -49.91 16.22
N GLN A 17 -6.14 -49.49 14.96
CA GLN A 17 -5.70 -48.17 14.61
C GLN A 17 -6.73 -47.22 15.21
N LYS A 18 -6.36 -46.60 16.34
CA LYS A 18 -7.03 -45.43 16.87
C LYS A 18 -7.03 -44.39 15.74
N GLN A 19 -8.13 -44.30 14.99
CA GLN A 19 -8.42 -43.10 14.23
C GLN A 19 -8.64 -42.01 15.28
N GLU A 20 -7.61 -41.20 15.52
CA GLU A 20 -7.80 -39.88 16.10
C GLU A 20 -8.75 -39.17 15.15
N VAL A 21 -10.02 -39.05 15.55
CA VAL A 21 -10.99 -38.19 14.90
C VAL A 21 -10.47 -36.78 15.10
N HIS A 22 -9.63 -36.30 14.19
CA HIS A 22 -9.23 -34.92 14.14
C HIS A 22 -10.49 -34.11 13.88
N ASN A 23 -11.03 -33.51 14.95
CA ASN A 23 -12.16 -32.62 14.87
C ASN A 23 -11.70 -31.37 14.12
N VAL A 24 -12.00 -31.32 12.82
CA VAL A 24 -11.71 -30.19 11.93
C VAL A 24 -12.36 -28.96 12.56
N LYS A 25 -11.55 -27.94 12.89
CA LYS A 25 -12.06 -26.71 13.48
C LYS A 25 -12.20 -25.62 12.42
N GLU A 26 -13.30 -24.89 12.52
CA GLU A 26 -13.59 -23.75 11.68
C GLU A 26 -13.30 -22.45 12.42
N TYR A 27 -12.53 -21.57 11.79
CA TYR A 27 -12.15 -20.27 12.30
C TYR A 27 -12.55 -19.16 11.33
N GLY A 28 -12.85 -17.98 11.87
CA GLY A 28 -13.17 -16.79 11.10
C GLY A 28 -12.17 -15.69 11.39
N TYR A 29 -11.78 -14.94 10.37
CA TYR A 29 -10.98 -13.73 10.56
C TYR A 29 -11.62 -12.51 9.92
N ILE A 30 -11.78 -11.47 10.74
CA ILE A 30 -12.39 -10.20 10.38
C ILE A 30 -11.36 -9.09 10.57
N ARG A 31 -11.24 -8.22 9.58
CA ARG A 31 -10.50 -6.96 9.70
C ARG A 31 -11.43 -5.81 9.39
N VAL A 32 -11.53 -4.87 10.32
CA VAL A 32 -12.36 -3.67 10.15
C VAL A 32 -11.49 -2.42 10.22
N SER A 33 -11.81 -1.43 9.39
CA SER A 33 -11.40 -0.06 9.64
C SER A 33 -12.20 0.48 10.83
N THR A 34 -11.83 1.63 11.39
CA THR A 34 -12.47 2.28 12.55
C THR A 34 -13.99 2.58 12.41
N ARG A 35 -14.66 2.14 11.33
CA ARG A 35 -16.11 2.26 11.12
C ARG A 35 -16.83 1.01 11.62
N GLU A 36 -17.58 1.15 12.71
CA GLU A 36 -18.37 0.10 13.37
C GLU A 36 -19.37 -0.60 12.43
N GLN A 37 -19.98 0.15 11.49
CA GLN A 37 -20.98 -0.38 10.54
C GLN A 37 -20.49 -1.54 9.64
N ASN A 38 -19.18 -1.72 9.49
CA ASN A 38 -18.60 -2.80 8.68
C ASN A 38 -18.27 -4.06 9.49
N GLU A 39 -18.28 -3.99 10.82
CA GLU A 39 -17.97 -5.11 11.71
C GLU A 39 -19.15 -6.10 11.73
N ASP A 40 -20.36 -5.59 12.01
CA ASP A 40 -21.57 -6.42 12.11
C ASP A 40 -21.85 -7.19 10.83
N ARG A 41 -21.70 -6.55 9.66
CA ARG A 41 -21.90 -7.19 8.36
C ARG A 41 -20.91 -8.33 8.11
N GLN A 42 -19.68 -8.21 8.59
CA GLN A 42 -18.68 -9.26 8.47
C GLN A 42 -18.95 -10.38 9.47
N LEU A 43 -19.35 -10.03 10.70
CA LEU A 43 -19.69 -11.00 11.73
C LEU A 43 -20.88 -11.87 11.29
N VAL A 44 -21.95 -11.26 10.78
CA VAL A 44 -23.11 -11.98 10.25
C VAL A 44 -22.71 -12.93 9.12
N ALA A 45 -21.84 -12.50 8.20
CA ALA A 45 -21.36 -13.37 7.12
C ALA A 45 -20.60 -14.60 7.63
N MET A 46 -19.79 -14.45 8.69
CA MET A 46 -19.06 -15.57 9.32
C MET A 46 -20.01 -16.53 10.03
N LEU A 47 -21.01 -16.00 10.74
CA LEU A 47 -22.02 -16.80 11.43
C LEU A 47 -22.87 -17.60 10.45
N LEU A 48 -23.28 -16.98 9.34
CA LEU A 48 -24.01 -17.65 8.26
C LEU A 48 -23.16 -18.74 7.58
N ALA A 49 -21.83 -18.59 7.58
CA ALA A 49 -20.91 -19.60 7.08
C ALA A 49 -20.69 -20.77 8.05
N GLY A 50 -21.26 -20.74 9.26
CA GLY A 50 -21.18 -21.81 10.26
C GLY A 50 -20.09 -21.63 11.32
N VAL A 51 -19.33 -20.53 11.29
CA VAL A 51 -18.23 -20.30 12.23
C VAL A 51 -18.78 -19.91 13.61
N GLY A 52 -18.43 -20.66 14.64
CA GLY A 52 -18.75 -20.33 16.04
C GLY A 52 -18.11 -19.02 16.49
N LEU A 53 -18.83 -18.20 17.28
CA LEU A 53 -18.38 -16.88 17.76
C LEU A 53 -17.02 -16.92 18.46
N GLU A 54 -16.77 -18.00 19.21
CA GLU A 54 -15.53 -18.24 19.96
C GLU A 54 -14.30 -18.47 19.06
N ASN A 55 -14.52 -18.78 17.78
CA ASN A 55 -13.47 -19.02 16.79
C ASN A 55 -13.32 -17.85 15.79
N ILE A 56 -14.00 -16.73 16.03
CA ILE A 56 -13.89 -15.51 15.22
C ILE A 56 -12.87 -14.57 15.85
N TYR A 57 -11.89 -14.13 15.03
CA TYR A 57 -10.83 -13.23 15.42
C TYR A 57 -10.99 -11.91 14.68
N THR A 58 -11.08 -10.81 15.42
CA THR A 58 -11.32 -9.47 14.85
C THR A 58 -10.16 -8.53 15.15
N ASP A 59 -9.54 -7.96 14.12
CA ASP A 59 -8.56 -6.89 14.24
C ASP A 59 -9.14 -5.54 13.76
N LYS A 60 -8.98 -4.50 14.59
CA LYS A 60 -9.37 -3.12 14.28
C LYS A 60 -8.17 -2.33 13.81
N GLN A 61 -8.22 -1.83 12.58
CA GLN A 61 -7.10 -1.14 11.95
C GLN A 61 -7.41 0.33 11.68
N SER A 62 -6.60 1.21 12.27
CA SER A 62 -6.52 2.62 11.87
C SER A 62 -5.43 2.77 10.80
N GLY A 63 -5.64 3.62 9.80
CA GLY A 63 -4.81 3.69 8.57
C GLY A 63 -3.31 3.90 8.77
N LYS A 64 -2.85 4.24 9.99
CA LYS A 64 -1.43 4.41 10.33
C LYS A 64 -0.72 3.09 10.65
N ASP A 65 -1.34 2.17 11.38
CA ASP A 65 -0.66 0.99 11.97
C ASP A 65 -1.15 -0.33 11.36
N PHE A 66 -0.24 -1.27 11.05
CA PHE A 66 -0.59 -2.62 10.53
C PHE A 66 -0.53 -3.71 11.59
N GLU A 67 -0.87 -3.36 12.82
CA GLU A 67 -0.84 -4.38 13.85
C GLU A 67 -2.03 -5.33 13.66
N ARG A 68 -1.72 -6.63 13.68
CA ARG A 68 -2.70 -7.73 13.53
C ARG A 68 -2.55 -8.74 14.68
N PRO A 69 -2.74 -8.30 15.93
CA PRO A 69 -2.52 -9.16 17.09
C PRO A 69 -3.46 -10.37 17.10
N GLN A 70 -4.72 -10.23 16.68
CA GLN A 70 -5.67 -11.35 16.67
C GLN A 70 -5.38 -12.32 15.53
N TYR A 71 -5.04 -11.83 14.34
CA TYR A 71 -4.57 -12.68 13.24
C TYR A 71 -3.34 -13.51 13.64
N LYS A 72 -2.34 -12.89 14.27
CA LYS A 72 -1.14 -13.61 14.74
C LYS A 72 -1.49 -14.69 15.77
N LYS A 73 -2.47 -14.45 16.65
CA LYS A 73 -2.96 -15.46 17.61
C LYS A 73 -3.68 -16.60 16.89
N LEU A 74 -4.52 -16.29 15.91
CA LEU A 74 -5.21 -17.26 15.07
C LEU A 74 -4.23 -18.18 14.33
N VAL A 75 -3.23 -17.61 13.63
CA VAL A 75 -2.21 -18.38 12.90
C VAL A 75 -1.43 -19.34 13.80
N ARG A 76 -1.23 -18.98 15.07
CA ARG A 76 -0.61 -19.88 16.07
C ARG A 76 -1.53 -21.02 16.50
N ARG A 77 -2.85 -20.78 16.55
CA ARG A 77 -3.84 -21.80 16.93
C ARG A 77 -4.19 -22.76 15.80
N LEU A 78 -4.16 -22.30 14.55
CA LEU A 78 -4.48 -23.10 13.38
C LEU A 78 -3.58 -24.34 13.29
N LYS A 79 -4.23 -25.48 13.06
CA LYS A 79 -3.63 -26.79 12.82
C LYS A 79 -3.87 -27.22 11.38
N ARG A 80 -3.16 -28.26 10.96
CA ARG A 80 -3.36 -28.88 9.65
C ARG A 80 -4.81 -29.35 9.52
N GLU A 81 -5.40 -29.17 8.34
CA GLU A 81 -6.79 -29.51 8.00
C GLU A 81 -7.87 -28.67 8.71
N ASP A 82 -7.48 -27.69 9.54
CA ASP A 82 -8.44 -26.68 10.01
C ASP A 82 -8.89 -25.79 8.84
N LEU A 83 -10.03 -25.12 9.04
CA LEU A 83 -10.65 -24.25 8.04
C LEU A 83 -10.63 -22.79 8.48
N LEU A 84 -10.18 -21.90 7.60
CA LEU A 84 -10.17 -20.47 7.79
C LEU A 84 -11.13 -19.77 6.83
N TYR A 85 -12.16 -19.15 7.37
CA TYR A 85 -13.06 -18.27 6.65
C TYR A 85 -12.57 -16.83 6.72
N ILE A 86 -12.46 -16.21 5.55
CA ILE A 86 -12.24 -14.78 5.40
C ILE A 86 -13.28 -14.22 4.44
N LYS A 87 -13.71 -12.98 4.66
CA LYS A 87 -14.67 -12.35 3.75
C LYS A 87 -14.04 -12.14 2.36
N SER A 88 -12.84 -11.56 2.35
CA SER A 88 -12.11 -11.18 1.14
C SER A 88 -10.61 -11.34 1.34
N ILE A 89 -9.86 -11.56 0.26
CA ILE A 89 -8.40 -11.79 0.30
C ILE A 89 -7.61 -10.60 0.85
N ASP A 90 -8.13 -9.37 0.66
CA ASP A 90 -7.44 -8.16 1.10
C ASP A 90 -7.31 -8.10 2.63
N ARG A 91 -8.08 -8.91 3.37
CA ARG A 91 -7.97 -9.04 4.83
C ARG A 91 -6.62 -9.63 5.25
N LEU A 92 -5.94 -10.39 4.38
CA LEU A 92 -4.68 -11.06 4.66
C LEU A 92 -3.44 -10.15 4.58
N GLY A 93 -3.52 -8.94 4.01
CA GLY A 93 -2.33 -8.08 3.84
C GLY A 93 -2.63 -6.62 3.50
N ARG A 94 -1.59 -5.78 3.40
CA ARG A 94 -1.64 -4.39 2.89
C ARG A 94 -1.44 -4.32 1.38
N ASN A 95 -0.67 -5.27 0.88
CA ASN A 95 -0.31 -5.37 -0.52
C ASN A 95 -0.40 -6.84 -0.93
N TYR A 96 -0.38 -7.06 -2.23
CA TYR A 96 -0.56 -8.38 -2.80
C TYR A 96 0.60 -9.33 -2.49
N GLN A 97 1.81 -8.82 -2.37
CA GLN A 97 2.97 -9.62 -1.94
C GLN A 97 2.73 -10.22 -0.54
N GLU A 98 2.29 -9.40 0.41
CA GLU A 98 1.97 -9.86 1.77
C GLU A 98 0.78 -10.83 1.77
N VAL A 99 -0.23 -10.60 0.93
CA VAL A 99 -1.35 -11.54 0.76
C VAL A 99 -0.86 -12.90 0.25
N GLN A 100 0.03 -12.93 -0.75
CA GLN A 100 0.62 -14.16 -1.28
C GLN A 100 1.48 -14.89 -0.24
N GLU A 101 2.30 -14.14 0.51
CA GLU A 101 3.12 -14.70 1.60
C GLU A 101 2.24 -15.33 2.68
N GLN A 102 1.18 -14.64 3.12
CA GLN A 102 0.24 -15.16 4.10
C GLN A 102 -0.55 -16.36 3.58
N TRP A 103 -0.99 -16.31 2.33
CA TRP A 103 -1.68 -17.42 1.68
C TRP A 103 -0.81 -18.67 1.64
N ARG A 104 0.45 -18.52 1.23
CA ARG A 104 1.44 -19.61 1.19
C ARG A 104 1.73 -20.17 2.57
N LEU A 105 1.89 -19.32 3.58
CA LEU A 105 2.08 -19.72 4.97
C LEU A 105 0.91 -20.59 5.46
N LEU A 106 -0.32 -20.16 5.19
CA LEU A 106 -1.53 -20.87 5.63
C LEU A 106 -1.72 -22.20 4.89
N THR A 107 -1.61 -22.21 3.56
CA THR A 107 -1.90 -23.39 2.74
C THR A 107 -0.73 -24.37 2.66
N LYS A 108 0.50 -23.91 2.37
CA LYS A 108 1.66 -24.79 2.13
C LYS A 108 2.41 -25.16 3.40
N GLU A 109 2.60 -24.21 4.33
CA GLU A 109 3.36 -24.48 5.56
C GLU A 109 2.49 -25.04 6.68
N LYS A 110 1.27 -24.48 6.85
CA LYS A 110 0.33 -24.91 7.89
C LYS A 110 -0.63 -26.01 7.43
N GLY A 111 -0.91 -26.12 6.13
CA GLY A 111 -1.88 -27.08 5.59
C GLY A 111 -3.31 -26.79 6.02
N VAL A 112 -3.66 -25.50 6.16
CA VAL A 112 -5.00 -25.01 6.51
C VAL A 112 -5.76 -24.73 5.22
N ASP A 113 -7.05 -25.09 5.21
CA ASP A 113 -7.93 -24.73 4.11
C ASP A 113 -8.49 -23.32 4.29
N ILE A 114 -8.61 -22.59 3.19
CA ILE A 114 -9.11 -21.21 3.19
C ILE A 114 -10.38 -21.14 2.35
N VAL A 115 -11.39 -20.47 2.89
CA VAL A 115 -12.61 -20.11 2.17
C VAL A 115 -12.71 -18.60 2.12
N VAL A 116 -12.74 -18.07 0.90
CA VAL A 116 -12.99 -16.65 0.64
C VAL A 116 -14.46 -16.46 0.29
N LEU A 117 -15.24 -15.86 1.18
CA LEU A 117 -16.70 -15.74 1.01
C LEU A 117 -17.09 -14.94 -0.25
N ASP A 118 -16.37 -13.85 -0.52
CA ASP A 118 -16.64 -12.99 -1.68
C ASP A 118 -16.12 -13.59 -3.01
N MET A 119 -15.24 -14.61 -2.96
CA MET A 119 -14.63 -15.20 -4.16
C MET A 119 -14.54 -16.73 -4.05
N PRO A 120 -15.64 -17.46 -4.33
CA PRO A 120 -15.70 -18.92 -4.18
C PRO A 120 -14.69 -19.72 -5.00
N LEU A 121 -14.08 -19.12 -6.03
CA LEU A 121 -12.99 -19.74 -6.81
C LEU A 121 -11.72 -19.97 -6.00
N LEU A 122 -11.56 -19.27 -4.87
CA LEU A 122 -10.43 -19.40 -3.95
C LEU A 122 -10.75 -20.34 -2.77
N ASP A 123 -11.76 -21.20 -2.90
CA ASP A 123 -12.07 -22.23 -1.92
C ASP A 123 -11.12 -23.42 -2.06
N THR A 124 -10.18 -23.56 -1.12
CA THR A 124 -9.18 -24.64 -1.17
C THR A 124 -9.72 -25.99 -0.72
N ARG A 125 -10.89 -26.04 -0.07
CA ARG A 125 -11.52 -27.32 0.36
C ARG A 125 -11.83 -28.22 -0.81
N ARG A 126 -12.22 -27.60 -1.93
CA ARG A 126 -12.64 -28.29 -3.15
C ARG A 126 -11.46 -28.91 -3.91
N GLY A 127 -10.23 -28.71 -3.45
CA GLY A 127 -9.03 -29.05 -4.18
C GLY A 127 -7.87 -29.47 -3.29
N ARG A 128 -8.01 -30.61 -2.61
CA ARG A 128 -6.82 -31.44 -2.28
C ARG A 128 -6.13 -31.99 -3.54
N ASP A 129 -6.75 -31.79 -4.71
CA ASP A 129 -6.19 -32.06 -6.02
C ASP A 129 -5.26 -30.92 -6.45
N LEU A 130 -4.14 -31.25 -7.09
CA LEU A 130 -3.15 -30.27 -7.61
C LEU A 130 -3.79 -29.13 -8.42
N MET A 131 -4.92 -29.39 -9.08
CA MET A 131 -5.64 -28.42 -9.91
C MET A 131 -6.27 -27.27 -9.11
N GLY A 132 -6.82 -27.52 -7.93
CA GLY A 132 -7.45 -26.48 -7.12
C GLY A 132 -6.43 -25.51 -6.55
N THR A 133 -5.31 -26.05 -6.02
CA THR A 133 -4.18 -25.25 -5.57
C THR A 133 -3.57 -24.43 -6.71
N PHE A 134 -3.41 -25.03 -7.89
CA PHE A 134 -2.88 -24.33 -9.08
C PHE A 134 -3.78 -23.19 -9.54
N LEU A 135 -5.10 -23.41 -9.60
CA LEU A 135 -6.05 -22.36 -9.98
C LEU A 135 -6.03 -21.20 -8.98
N ALA A 136 -6.00 -21.49 -7.68
CA ALA A 136 -5.92 -20.47 -6.63
C ALA A 136 -4.62 -19.65 -6.75
N ASP A 137 -3.47 -20.32 -6.96
CA ASP A 137 -2.18 -19.65 -7.14
C ASP A 137 -2.19 -18.74 -8.40
N ILE A 138 -2.78 -19.18 -9.52
CA ILE A 138 -2.93 -18.36 -10.73
C ILE A 138 -3.82 -17.14 -10.47
N VAL A 139 -4.99 -17.34 -9.87
CA VAL A 139 -5.94 -16.24 -9.61
C VAL A 139 -5.28 -15.18 -8.72
N LEU A 140 -4.56 -15.61 -7.69
CA LEU A 140 -3.79 -14.69 -6.84
C LEU A 140 -2.71 -13.95 -7.63
N GLN A 141 -2.00 -14.61 -8.55
CA GLN A 141 -0.96 -13.98 -9.36
C GLN A 141 -1.54 -12.95 -10.36
N VAL A 142 -2.67 -13.26 -11.00
CA VAL A 142 -3.37 -12.33 -11.90
C VAL A 142 -3.85 -11.10 -11.12
N LEU A 143 -4.46 -11.29 -9.94
CA LEU A 143 -4.92 -10.18 -9.11
C LEU A 143 -3.77 -9.28 -8.64
N SER A 144 -2.61 -9.87 -8.31
CA SER A 144 -1.40 -9.11 -7.99
C SER A 144 -0.94 -8.23 -9.15
N PHE A 145 -0.90 -8.80 -10.36
CA PHE A 145 -0.49 -8.07 -11.56
C PHE A 145 -1.43 -6.90 -11.87
N VAL A 146 -2.75 -7.15 -11.87
CA VAL A 146 -3.76 -6.11 -12.15
C VAL A 146 -3.63 -4.95 -11.16
N ALA A 147 -3.44 -5.25 -9.87
CA ALA A 147 -3.32 -4.22 -8.85
C ALA A 147 -2.00 -3.44 -8.91
N GLU A 148 -0.90 -4.09 -9.26
CA GLU A 148 0.38 -3.41 -9.47
C GLU A 148 0.33 -2.50 -10.70
N ASN A 149 -0.29 -2.99 -11.79
CA ASN A 149 -0.53 -2.20 -12.99
C ASN A 149 -1.39 -0.98 -12.68
N GLU A 150 -2.50 -1.15 -11.96
CA GLU A 150 -3.37 -0.02 -11.59
C GLU A 150 -2.66 1.00 -10.71
N ARG A 151 -1.84 0.56 -9.73
CA ARG A 151 -1.01 1.47 -8.93
C ARG A 151 -0.03 2.26 -9.77
N THR A 152 0.58 1.61 -10.76
CA THR A 152 1.55 2.25 -11.66
C THR A 152 0.84 3.27 -12.55
N ASN A 153 -0.32 2.91 -13.11
CA ASN A 153 -1.15 3.80 -13.92
C ASN A 153 -1.61 5.03 -13.13
N ILE A 154 -2.06 4.86 -11.88
CA ILE A 154 -2.46 5.97 -11.01
C ILE A 154 -1.27 6.92 -10.76
N ARG A 155 -0.08 6.38 -10.47
CA ARG A 155 1.13 7.20 -10.25
C ARG A 155 1.55 7.94 -11.50
N GLN A 156 1.49 7.28 -12.65
CA GLN A 156 1.81 7.88 -13.94
C GLN A 156 0.86 9.05 -14.23
N ARG A 157 -0.46 8.83 -14.15
CA ARG A 157 -1.47 9.89 -14.34
C ARG A 157 -1.30 11.02 -13.33
N GLN A 158 -0.94 10.71 -12.08
CA GLN A 158 -0.66 11.73 -11.08
C GLN A 158 0.56 12.57 -11.47
N ALA A 159 1.65 11.94 -11.92
CA ALA A 159 2.85 12.65 -12.37
C ALA A 159 2.57 13.52 -13.59
N GLU A 160 1.83 13.01 -14.57
CA GLU A 160 1.37 13.77 -15.74
C GLU A 160 0.50 14.96 -15.33
N GLY A 161 -0.44 14.76 -14.40
CA GLY A 161 -1.27 15.83 -13.85
C GLY A 161 -0.49 16.90 -13.11
N ILE A 162 0.52 16.51 -12.32
CA ILE A 162 1.43 17.43 -11.64
C ILE A 162 2.26 18.21 -12.66
N ALA A 163 2.81 17.54 -13.67
CA ALA A 163 3.59 18.19 -14.73
C ALA A 163 2.75 19.21 -15.51
N ALA A 164 1.52 18.84 -15.89
CA ALA A 164 0.59 19.75 -16.58
C ALA A 164 0.16 20.93 -15.70
N ALA A 165 0.03 20.74 -14.40
CA ALA A 165 -0.26 21.82 -13.45
C ALA A 165 0.95 22.75 -13.22
N GLN A 166 2.16 22.20 -13.14
CA GLN A 166 3.40 22.98 -13.06
C GLN A 166 3.62 23.81 -14.33
N ALA A 167 3.36 23.25 -15.51
CA ALA A 167 3.41 23.96 -16.79
C ALA A 167 2.41 25.12 -16.86
N ARG A 168 1.24 24.98 -16.19
CA ARG A 168 0.26 26.06 -16.01
C ARG A 168 0.62 27.06 -14.90
N GLY A 169 1.78 26.92 -14.27
CA GLY A 169 2.25 27.81 -13.22
C GLY A 169 1.61 27.58 -11.84
N ILE A 170 0.88 26.48 -11.64
CA ILE A 170 0.27 26.16 -10.34
C ILE A 170 1.39 25.85 -9.34
N ARG A 171 1.51 26.68 -8.30
CA ARG A 171 2.44 26.44 -7.20
C ARG A 171 1.91 25.36 -6.27
N PHE A 172 2.62 24.24 -6.23
CA PHE A 172 2.36 23.16 -5.29
C PHE A 172 3.03 23.40 -3.93
N GLY A 173 2.44 22.83 -2.89
CA GLY A 173 2.98 22.86 -1.52
C GLY A 173 2.33 23.92 -0.63
N ARG A 174 2.78 23.96 0.63
CA ARG A 174 2.28 24.91 1.63
C ARG A 174 2.62 26.34 1.21
N GLU A 175 1.63 27.23 1.25
CA GLU A 175 1.85 28.66 1.00
C GLU A 175 2.93 29.23 1.92
N SER A 176 3.80 30.08 1.36
CA SER A 176 4.87 30.69 2.14
C SER A 176 4.28 31.73 3.08
N ILE A 177 4.62 31.65 4.37
CA ILE A 177 4.27 32.68 5.34
C ILE A 177 4.85 34.03 4.86
N PRO A 178 4.04 35.08 4.68
CA PRO A 178 4.53 36.38 4.22
C PRO A 178 5.57 36.94 5.19
N VAL A 179 6.55 37.67 4.66
CA VAL A 179 7.50 38.41 5.48
C VAL A 179 6.95 39.82 5.73
N PRO A 180 7.19 40.41 6.91
CA PRO A 180 6.77 41.78 7.18
C PRO A 180 7.59 42.78 6.35
N GLU A 181 7.08 44.00 6.14
CA GLU A 181 7.75 45.03 5.33
C GLU A 181 9.12 45.43 5.91
N ASN A 182 9.24 45.43 7.24
CA ASN A 182 10.48 45.72 7.96
C ASN A 182 11.45 44.52 8.05
N PHE A 183 11.20 43.42 7.32
CA PHE A 183 12.02 42.21 7.41
C PHE A 183 13.50 42.46 7.07
N GLY A 184 13.78 43.33 6.10
CA GLY A 184 15.15 43.65 5.70
C GLY A 184 15.97 44.30 6.82
N SER A 185 15.39 45.26 7.55
CA SER A 185 16.09 45.92 8.67
C SER A 185 16.29 44.96 9.85
N ILE A 186 15.30 44.10 10.13
CA ILE A 186 15.42 43.05 11.16
C ILE A 186 16.54 42.06 10.81
N CYS A 187 16.66 41.65 9.53
CA CYS A 187 17.75 40.77 9.08
C CYS A 187 19.13 41.42 9.23
N MET A 188 19.25 42.72 8.91
CA MET A 188 20.51 43.44 9.05
C MET A 188 20.91 43.60 10.52
N ALA A 189 19.99 44.01 11.39
CA ALA A 189 20.21 44.11 12.84
C ALA A 189 20.55 42.76 13.48
N TRP A 190 19.99 41.66 12.97
CA TRP A 190 20.39 40.32 13.38
C TRP A 190 21.81 39.95 12.89
N SER A 191 22.15 40.29 11.65
CA SER A 191 23.48 40.02 11.06
C SER A 191 24.60 40.83 11.74
N SER A 192 24.32 42.07 12.16
CA SER A 192 25.25 42.91 12.93
C SER A 192 25.33 42.53 14.40
N LYS A 193 24.57 41.51 14.84
CA LYS A 193 24.46 41.03 16.24
C LYS A 193 23.82 42.03 17.21
N GLU A 194 23.12 43.05 16.70
CA GLU A 194 22.33 44.00 17.51
C GLU A 194 21.07 43.34 18.09
N LEU A 195 20.49 42.39 17.35
CA LEU A 195 19.37 41.57 17.82
C LEU A 195 19.78 40.11 17.98
N SER A 196 19.35 39.49 19.08
CA SER A 196 19.41 38.03 19.20
C SER A 196 18.38 37.37 18.26
N LEU A 197 18.62 36.10 17.90
CA LEU A 197 17.72 35.34 17.04
C LEU A 197 16.26 35.30 17.56
N ASN A 198 16.09 35.21 18.89
CA ASN A 198 14.76 35.21 19.50
C ASN A 198 14.09 36.58 19.38
N GLN A 199 14.83 37.67 19.62
CA GLN A 199 14.31 39.04 19.51
C GLN A 199 13.94 39.37 18.05
N ALA A 200 14.77 38.97 17.09
CA ALA A 200 14.50 39.18 15.67
C ALA A 200 13.30 38.35 15.16
N ALA A 201 13.15 37.10 15.64
CA ALA A 201 11.98 36.28 15.34
C ALA A 201 10.68 36.89 15.92
N MET A 202 10.72 37.38 17.16
CA MET A 202 9.57 38.08 17.76
C MET A 202 9.24 39.37 17.01
N ALA A 203 10.24 40.20 16.69
CA ALA A 203 10.05 41.46 15.96
C ALA A 203 9.49 41.26 14.54
N SER A 204 9.76 40.11 13.92
CA SER A 204 9.24 39.76 12.59
C SER A 204 7.89 39.01 12.63
N GLY A 205 7.39 38.65 13.80
CA GLY A 205 6.16 37.86 13.96
C GLY A 205 6.26 36.42 13.40
N LEU A 206 7.48 35.93 13.13
CA LEU A 206 7.73 34.62 12.54
C LEU A 206 8.23 33.62 13.59
N PRO A 207 7.86 32.33 13.51
CA PRO A 207 8.48 31.29 14.32
C PRO A 207 10.00 31.30 14.13
N ARG A 208 10.75 31.07 15.21
CA ARG A 208 12.22 31.14 15.23
C ARG A 208 12.89 30.41 14.06
N SER A 209 12.44 29.19 13.76
CA SER A 209 12.96 28.38 12.66
C SER A 209 12.66 29.00 11.28
N THR A 210 11.44 29.51 11.09
CA THR A 210 11.00 30.19 9.86
C THR A 210 11.76 31.49 9.64
N PHE A 211 11.94 32.30 10.69
CA PHE A 211 12.73 33.52 10.63
C PHE A 211 14.17 33.23 10.22
N TYR A 212 14.84 32.30 10.90
CA TYR A 212 16.23 31.94 10.62
C TYR A 212 16.44 31.51 9.17
N GLN A 213 15.59 30.60 8.67
CA GLN A 213 15.66 30.12 7.28
C GLN A 213 15.46 31.24 6.27
N LYS A 214 14.46 32.11 6.47
CA LYS A 214 14.18 33.24 5.57
C LYS A 214 15.28 34.30 5.63
N ALA A 215 15.82 34.60 6.81
CA ALA A 215 16.88 35.58 7.00
C ALA A 215 18.20 35.14 6.33
N GLN A 216 18.59 33.87 6.48
CA GLN A 216 19.77 33.34 5.77
C GLN A 216 19.63 33.40 4.25
N LYS A 217 18.42 33.17 3.71
CA LYS A 217 18.17 33.27 2.27
C LYS A 217 18.23 34.72 1.81
N TYR A 218 17.72 35.65 2.62
CA TYR A 218 17.77 37.09 2.36
C TYR A 218 19.22 37.61 2.33
N LEU A 219 20.02 37.30 3.35
CA LEU A 219 21.43 37.74 3.43
C LEU A 219 22.27 37.20 2.28
N ARG A 220 22.16 35.90 1.95
CA ARG A 220 22.83 35.31 0.78
C ARG A 220 22.45 36.01 -0.54
N ARG A 221 21.19 36.41 -0.69
CA ARG A 221 20.73 37.14 -1.88
C ARG A 221 21.34 38.53 -1.94
N GLN A 222 21.43 39.23 -0.81
CA GLN A 222 22.07 40.55 -0.73
C GLN A 222 23.57 40.48 -1.04
N GLU A 223 24.28 39.48 -0.51
CA GLU A 223 25.70 39.24 -0.80
C GLU A 223 25.93 38.94 -2.29
N ALA A 224 25.08 38.12 -2.91
CA ALA A 224 25.14 37.83 -4.35
C ALA A 224 24.83 39.06 -5.21
N MET A 225 23.93 39.93 -4.76
CA MET A 225 23.63 41.20 -5.44
C MET A 225 24.77 42.21 -5.27
N ALA A 226 25.48 42.21 -4.15
CA ALA A 226 26.63 43.08 -3.91
C ALA A 226 27.89 42.63 -4.67
N SER A 227 28.01 41.35 -5.03
CA SER A 227 29.14 40.81 -5.81
C SER A 227 28.94 40.92 -7.33
N MET A 228 27.70 41.07 -7.80
CA MET A 228 27.39 41.52 -9.16
C MET A 228 27.60 43.05 -9.20
N GLY A 229 28.73 43.50 -9.73
CA GLY A 229 29.02 44.94 -9.90
C GLY A 229 27.92 45.68 -10.70
N PRO A 230 27.94 47.03 -10.75
CA PRO A 230 26.85 47.80 -11.35
C PRO A 230 26.62 47.41 -12.82
N VAL A 231 25.44 46.87 -13.10
CA VAL A 231 24.95 46.65 -14.47
C VAL A 231 24.87 48.03 -15.14
N LYS A 232 25.61 48.22 -16.23
CA LYS A 232 25.62 49.49 -16.95
C LYS A 232 24.24 49.71 -17.58
N ALA A 233 23.72 50.93 -17.46
CA ALA A 233 22.36 51.31 -17.88
C ALA A 233 22.03 51.18 -19.39
N ASN A 234 22.95 50.66 -20.22
CA ASN A 234 22.74 50.45 -21.65
C ASN A 234 22.57 48.99 -22.08
N ASP A 235 22.57 48.05 -21.14
CA ASP A 235 22.16 46.70 -21.46
C ASP A 235 20.63 46.67 -21.50
N THR A 236 20.12 46.96 -22.70
CA THR A 236 18.70 46.79 -23.05
C THR A 236 18.35 45.34 -22.71
N PHE A 237 17.67 45.13 -21.59
CA PHE A 237 17.13 43.82 -21.26
C PHE A 237 16.13 43.48 -22.38
N ALA A 238 16.54 42.56 -23.26
CA ALA A 238 15.57 41.84 -24.07
C ALA A 238 14.56 41.21 -23.10
N PRO A 239 13.24 41.26 -23.41
CA PRO A 239 12.24 40.64 -22.57
C PRO A 239 12.63 39.18 -22.31
N LEU A 240 12.51 38.74 -21.07
CA LEU A 240 12.76 37.36 -20.65
C LEU A 240 11.62 36.44 -21.13
N ASP A 241 11.39 36.44 -22.44
CA ASP A 241 10.53 35.52 -23.20
C ASP A 241 11.28 35.15 -24.49
N SER A 242 12.43 34.49 -24.34
CA SER A 242 13.09 33.81 -25.46
C SER A 242 13.90 32.59 -24.96
N LEU A 243 13.23 31.44 -25.00
CA LEU A 243 13.67 30.24 -25.72
C LEU A 243 14.99 29.49 -25.36
N ASP A 244 15.64 29.68 -24.21
CA ASP A 244 16.84 28.89 -23.86
C ASP A 244 16.72 28.03 -22.58
N ALA A 245 15.65 27.24 -22.46
CA ALA A 245 15.57 26.15 -21.48
C ALA A 245 14.80 24.90 -21.97
N LEU A 246 14.75 24.68 -23.28
CA LEU A 246 14.07 23.52 -23.89
C LEU A 246 15.02 22.39 -24.35
N ASP A 247 16.24 22.30 -23.82
CA ASP A 247 17.18 21.25 -24.24
C ASP A 247 17.75 20.37 -23.09
N ALA A 248 17.14 20.41 -21.90
CA ALA A 248 17.59 19.58 -20.76
C ALA A 248 16.67 18.39 -20.41
N PHE A 249 15.61 18.15 -21.18
CA PHE A 249 14.76 16.96 -21.02
C PHE A 249 14.43 16.37 -22.39
N ARG A 250 15.42 15.73 -23.02
CA ARG A 250 15.14 14.72 -24.05
C ARG A 250 14.77 13.42 -23.34
N PRO A 251 13.52 12.92 -23.45
CA PRO A 251 13.21 11.56 -23.02
C PRO A 251 14.06 10.60 -23.86
N LEU A 252 14.66 9.59 -23.24
CA LEU A 252 15.30 8.50 -23.97
C LEU A 252 14.26 7.86 -24.89
N GLU A 253 14.51 7.91 -26.20
CA GLU A 253 13.73 7.19 -27.20
C GLU A 253 13.74 5.70 -26.84
N THR A 254 12.60 5.15 -26.44
CA THR A 254 12.39 3.70 -26.43
C THR A 254 12.15 3.25 -27.87
N PRO A 255 12.91 2.29 -28.42
CA PRO A 255 12.70 1.85 -29.78
C PRO A 255 11.39 1.07 -29.90
N GLY A 256 10.52 1.55 -30.79
CA GLY A 256 9.53 0.84 -31.60
C GLY A 256 8.75 -0.32 -30.96
N LEU A 257 7.50 -0.05 -30.59
CA LEU A 257 6.43 -1.04 -30.71
C LEU A 257 5.31 -0.42 -31.55
N ALA A 258 5.16 -0.93 -32.77
CA ALA A 258 4.10 -0.55 -33.69
C ALA A 258 2.73 -0.78 -33.05
N ALA A 259 1.89 0.25 -33.02
CA ALA A 259 0.47 0.09 -32.80
C ALA A 259 -0.16 -0.46 -34.10
N PRO A 260 -1.04 -1.47 -34.04
CA PRO A 260 -1.82 -1.86 -35.19
C PRO A 260 -2.87 -0.79 -35.50
N ASP A 261 -3.00 -0.51 -36.80
CA ASP A 261 -3.99 0.37 -37.39
C ASP A 261 -5.41 0.06 -36.92
N GLY A 262 -6.17 1.11 -36.66
CA GLY A 262 -7.61 1.03 -36.44
C GLY A 262 -8.34 1.02 -37.77
N ASP A 263 -9.28 0.09 -37.89
CA ASP A 263 -10.45 -0.03 -38.77
C ASP A 263 -11.21 -1.23 -38.15
N ASP A 264 -12.50 -1.28 -37.82
CA ASP A 264 -13.71 -0.61 -38.27
C ASP A 264 -14.71 -0.64 -37.10
N ASP A 265 -15.43 0.46 -36.89
CA ASP A 265 -16.66 0.48 -36.10
C ASP A 265 -17.79 0.83 -37.08
N PRO A 266 -18.74 -0.08 -37.34
CA PRO A 266 -20.04 0.33 -37.82
C PRO A 266 -21.14 -0.13 -36.87
N ALA A 267 -21.75 0.86 -36.24
CA ALA A 267 -23.19 1.03 -36.07
C ALA A 267 -23.95 -0.05 -35.28
N ASP A 268 -24.36 0.33 -34.07
CA ASP A 268 -25.65 -0.03 -33.49
C ASP A 268 -26.77 0.69 -34.28
N PRO A 269 -27.95 0.06 -34.47
CA PRO A 269 -28.92 -0.02 -33.38
C PRO A 269 -29.51 -1.41 -33.09
#